data_AF-A0A0B2A6I0-F1
#
_entry.id   AF-A0A0B2A6I0-F1
#
_cell.length_a   1.000
_cell.length_b   1.000
_cell.length_c   1.000
_cell.angle_alpha   90.00
_cell.angle_beta   90.00
_cell.angle_gamma   90.00
#
_symmetry.space_group_name_H-M   'P 1'
#
loop_
_entity.id
_entity.type
_entity.pdbx_description
1 polymer ?
#
loop_
_entity_poly.entity_id
_entity_poly.type
_entity_poly.pdbx_seq_one_letter_code
_entity_poly.pdbx_strand_id
1 'polypeptide(L)'
;MAGAEVRERRRVAIVDGAARYELSLPAAVTVGDAAASVGIRLGDARHVLVDARGREVEASALVDTVPDGSVLALVDLAETPIARPVPRTMSAARPVSFAGWMLAAVGVLAVVGAVSTVQTWPAATAELAFFIAFAVAAVVTGALGLASRTRRAELGAASVILIGAAVVWGGALLLGMPPSAAAAITLGAVPVVLRALPALLLDVPDGMFIDYARFQTTRWGVRQAEPPEVGTISATRAHEIADASAGRLLAGTVLLSALAAIAAPIALPGVASNDPFVTAGRIALACGSILALALGARRASTGWLRWSPRAAAAVVLAVSVFAVVASLGGVLLLAGAAVLLVAGVCVAVAVVPVGRGTTSLAWSRFADVVEWLAVVLVLPAGLLAADVLGMLRGMMAG
;
A
#
# COMPACT_ATOMS: atom_id res chain seq x y z
N MET A 1 -50.38 29.09 -3.67
CA MET A 1 -49.22 28.17 -3.76
C MET A 1 -48.06 28.82 -3.02
N ALA A 2 -47.78 28.39 -1.79
CA ALA A 2 -46.64 28.89 -1.02
C ALA A 2 -45.45 27.95 -1.28
N GLY A 3 -44.33 28.51 -1.76
CA GLY A 3 -43.12 27.76 -2.07
C GLY A 3 -42.54 27.11 -0.82
N ALA A 4 -42.25 25.81 -0.90
CA ALA A 4 -41.51 25.10 0.13
C ALA A 4 -40.07 25.62 0.14
N GLU A 5 -39.73 26.43 1.15
CA GLU A 5 -38.36 26.82 1.45
C GLU A 5 -37.52 25.56 1.70
N VAL A 6 -36.60 25.25 0.80
CA VAL A 6 -35.65 24.14 0.95
C VAL A 6 -34.65 24.56 2.03
N ARG A 7 -34.95 24.24 3.29
CA ARG A 7 -34.00 24.44 4.40
C ARG A 7 -32.84 23.45 4.24
N GLU A 8 -31.66 23.98 3.92
CA GLU A 8 -30.42 23.22 3.83
C GLU A 8 -30.10 22.54 5.17
N ARG A 9 -29.95 21.21 5.15
CA ARG A 9 -29.66 20.39 6.34
C ARG A 9 -28.29 19.74 6.18
N ARG A 10 -27.49 19.80 7.24
CA ARG A 10 -26.19 19.11 7.33
C ARG A 10 -26.27 17.89 8.23
N ARG A 11 -25.44 16.89 7.93
CA ARG A 11 -25.27 15.67 8.70
C ARG A 11 -24.06 15.82 9.61
N VAL A 12 -24.26 15.65 10.90
CA VAL A 12 -23.18 15.69 11.90
C VAL A 12 -23.35 14.48 12.81
N ALA A 13 -22.26 13.80 13.15
CA ALA A 13 -22.26 12.73 14.14
C ALA A 13 -21.58 13.21 15.42
N ILE A 14 -22.25 13.09 16.57
CA ILE A 14 -21.65 13.36 17.88
C ILE A 14 -21.34 12.01 18.54
N VAL A 15 -20.09 11.83 18.96
CA VAL A 15 -19.62 10.61 19.64
C VAL A 15 -19.36 10.94 21.10
N ASP A 16 -20.05 10.23 21.99
CA ASP A 16 -19.90 10.30 23.44
C ASP A 16 -19.54 8.92 23.97
N GLY A 17 -18.25 8.68 24.16
CA GLY A 17 -17.71 7.36 24.51
C GLY A 17 -18.11 6.28 23.50
N ALA A 18 -19.02 5.38 23.91
CA ALA A 18 -19.55 4.31 23.06
C ALA A 18 -20.84 4.69 22.31
N ALA A 19 -21.49 5.80 22.69
CA ALA A 19 -22.69 6.28 22.06
C ALA A 19 -22.35 7.13 20.82
N ARG A 20 -23.10 6.94 19.74
CA ARG A 20 -23.00 7.72 18.51
C ARG A 20 -24.37 8.25 18.14
N TYR A 21 -24.49 9.57 18.03
CA TYR A 21 -25.70 10.26 17.65
C TYR A 21 -25.54 10.86 16.27
N GLU A 22 -26.29 10.38 15.29
CA GLU A 22 -26.30 10.94 13.93
C GLU A 22 -27.45 11.93 13.79
N LEU A 23 -27.11 13.18 13.50
CA LEU A 23 -28.05 14.30 13.47
C LEU A 23 -28.11 14.91 12.09
N SER A 24 -29.33 15.16 11.61
CA SER A 24 -29.58 15.98 10.42
C SER A 24 -30.19 17.31 10.84
N LEU A 25 -29.37 18.35 10.86
CA LEU A 25 -29.68 19.63 11.48
C LEU A 25 -29.74 20.75 10.43
N PRO A 26 -30.64 21.73 10.57
CA PRO A 26 -30.62 22.93 9.75
C PRO A 26 -29.30 23.69 9.92
N ALA A 27 -28.76 24.25 8.83
CA ALA A 27 -27.47 24.96 8.83
C ALA A 27 -27.38 26.14 9.84
N ALA A 28 -28.52 26.76 10.16
CA ALA A 28 -28.64 27.89 11.08
C ALA A 28 -28.65 27.50 12.57
N VAL A 29 -28.64 26.21 12.92
CA VAL A 29 -28.61 25.76 14.31
C VAL A 29 -27.17 25.81 14.82
N THR A 30 -26.99 26.14 16.11
CA THR A 30 -25.66 26.11 16.74
C THR A 30 -25.24 24.69 17.11
N VAL A 31 -23.94 24.45 17.19
CA VAL A 31 -23.39 23.16 17.64
C VAL A 31 -23.81 22.87 19.10
N GLY A 32 -23.96 23.91 19.93
CA GLY A 32 -24.51 23.83 21.28
C GLY A 32 -25.94 23.30 21.32
N ASP A 33 -26.84 23.88 20.52
CA ASP A 33 -28.24 23.45 20.43
C ASP A 33 -28.37 22.04 19.85
N ALA A 34 -27.50 21.70 18.89
CA ALA A 34 -27.39 20.37 18.32
C ALA A 34 -27.05 19.32 19.39
N ALA A 35 -26.04 19.59 20.23
CA ALA A 35 -25.66 18.74 21.34
C ALA A 35 -26.78 18.66 22.39
N ALA A 36 -27.44 19.79 22.70
CA ALA A 36 -28.56 19.81 23.64
C ALA A 36 -29.74 18.94 23.19
N SER A 37 -29.97 18.83 21.87
CA SER A 37 -31.05 17.98 21.31
C SER A 37 -30.86 16.48 21.59
N VAL A 38 -29.63 16.05 21.87
CA VAL A 38 -29.28 14.67 22.26
C VAL A 38 -28.97 14.54 23.75
N GLY A 39 -29.28 15.58 24.55
CA GLY A 39 -29.11 15.58 26.00
C GLY A 39 -27.72 16.01 26.49
N ILE A 40 -26.85 16.50 25.61
CA ILE A 40 -25.49 16.94 25.94
C ILE A 40 -25.48 18.46 26.21
N ARG A 41 -25.10 18.88 27.42
CA ARG A 41 -25.00 20.30 27.78
C ARG A 41 -23.56 20.80 27.69
N LEU A 42 -23.31 21.65 26.68
CA LEU A 42 -22.05 22.36 26.48
C LEU A 42 -22.19 23.75 27.13
N GLY A 43 -21.49 24.01 28.24
CA GLY A 43 -21.62 25.29 28.95
C GLY A 43 -20.96 25.36 30.33
N ASP A 44 -20.80 24.22 31.01
CA ASP A 44 -20.27 24.19 32.39
C ASP A 44 -18.74 24.10 32.48
N ALA A 45 -18.00 24.55 31.45
CA ALA A 45 -16.54 24.36 31.30
C ALA A 45 -16.04 22.90 31.42
N ARG A 46 -16.98 21.96 31.43
CA ARG A 46 -16.76 20.54 31.69
C ARG A 46 -16.78 19.70 30.43
N HIS A 47 -17.59 20.05 29.44
CA HIS A 47 -17.72 19.27 28.22
C HIS A 47 -17.34 20.11 27.00
N VAL A 48 -16.44 19.59 26.17
CA VAL A 48 -15.96 20.24 24.95
C VAL A 48 -16.18 19.31 23.76
N LEU A 49 -16.59 19.85 22.62
CA LEU A 49 -16.63 19.11 21.36
C LEU A 49 -15.35 19.34 20.57
N VAL A 50 -14.80 18.26 20.03
CA VAL A 50 -13.54 18.27 19.29
C VAL A 50 -13.75 17.67 17.90
N ASP A 51 -13.23 18.31 16.87
CA ASP A 51 -13.26 17.81 15.50
C ASP A 51 -12.30 16.61 15.31
N ALA A 52 -12.40 15.93 14.18
CA ALA A 52 -11.51 14.81 13.83
C ALA A 52 -10.01 15.17 13.75
N ARG A 53 -9.66 16.47 13.76
CA ARG A 53 -8.29 16.98 13.77
C ARG A 53 -7.82 17.38 15.16
N GLY A 54 -8.63 17.16 16.20
CA GLY A 54 -8.28 17.50 17.57
C GLY A 54 -8.50 18.98 17.91
N ARG A 55 -9.25 19.74 17.09
CA ARG A 55 -9.55 21.15 17.37
C ARG A 55 -10.90 21.27 18.06
N GLU A 56 -10.92 22.07 19.11
CA GLU A 56 -12.15 22.43 19.80
C GLU A 56 -13.11 23.18 18.85
N VAL A 57 -14.37 22.79 18.87
CA VAL A 57 -15.46 23.43 18.16
C VAL A 57 -16.29 24.19 19.19
N GLU A 58 -16.32 25.52 19.06
CA GLU A 58 -17.08 26.36 19.97
C GLU A 58 -18.59 26.03 19.92
N ALA A 59 -19.23 25.98 21.09
CA ALA A 59 -20.66 25.69 21.19
C ALA A 59 -21.54 26.73 20.46
N SER A 60 -21.08 27.98 20.37
CA SER A 60 -21.73 29.07 19.62
C SER A 60 -21.54 28.99 18.11
N ALA A 61 -20.66 28.11 17.60
CA ALA A 61 -20.45 27.97 16.17
C ALA A 61 -21.71 27.42 15.48
N LEU A 62 -22.03 27.96 14.31
CA LEU A 62 -23.12 27.46 13.47
C LEU A 62 -22.74 26.11 12.86
N VAL A 63 -23.70 25.20 12.74
CA VAL A 63 -23.53 23.90 12.06
C VAL A 63 -23.05 24.08 10.63
N ASP A 64 -23.37 25.19 9.96
CA ASP A 64 -22.88 25.51 8.62
C ASP A 64 -21.34 25.62 8.52
N THR A 65 -20.67 25.98 9.61
CA THR A 65 -19.20 26.07 9.67
C THR A 65 -18.53 24.70 9.80
N VAL A 66 -19.30 23.67 10.14
CA VAL A 66 -18.83 22.30 10.30
C VAL A 66 -19.02 21.57 8.95
N PRO A 67 -17.97 20.94 8.38
CA PRO A 67 -18.09 20.21 7.12
C PRO A 67 -19.20 19.14 7.19
N ASP A 68 -19.94 18.97 6.11
CA ASP A 68 -20.99 17.95 6.06
C ASP A 68 -20.40 16.53 6.25
N GLY A 69 -21.05 15.72 7.09
CA GLY A 69 -20.57 14.40 7.50
C GLY A 69 -19.47 14.41 8.58
N SER A 70 -19.22 15.55 9.24
CA SER A 70 -18.20 15.62 10.31
C SER A 70 -18.60 14.79 11.54
N VAL A 71 -17.58 14.20 12.16
CA VAL A 71 -17.67 13.51 13.44
C VAL A 71 -17.05 14.40 14.52
N LEU A 72 -17.84 14.74 15.53
CA LEU A 72 -17.43 15.52 16.70
C LEU A 72 -17.36 14.60 17.90
N ALA A 73 -16.23 14.61 18.61
CA ALA A 73 -16.05 13.85 19.84
C ALA A 73 -16.34 14.72 21.06
N LEU A 74 -17.19 14.25 21.98
CA LEU A 74 -17.42 14.88 23.27
C LEU A 74 -16.32 14.47 24.25
N VAL A 75 -15.72 15.46 24.91
CA VAL A 75 -14.65 15.27 25.91
C VAL A 75 -15.10 15.89 27.23
N ASP A 76 -15.17 15.09 28.30
CA ASP A 76 -15.36 15.58 29.68
C ASP A 76 -14.00 15.96 30.27
N LEU A 77 -13.79 17.25 30.55
CA LEU A 77 -12.59 17.85 31.15
C LEU A 77 -12.52 17.66 32.67
N ALA A 78 -13.64 17.40 33.34
CA ALA A 78 -13.67 17.14 34.79
C ALA A 78 -13.53 15.65 35.12
N GLU A 79 -13.65 14.79 34.11
CA GLU A 79 -13.23 13.40 34.21
C GLU A 79 -11.71 13.39 34.39
N THR A 80 -11.27 13.41 35.66
CA THR A 80 -9.90 12.96 35.98
C THR A 80 -9.79 11.61 35.32
N PRO A 81 -8.78 11.36 34.46
CA PRO A 81 -8.69 10.11 33.74
C PRO A 81 -8.70 9.05 34.81
N ILE A 82 -9.84 8.35 34.95
CA ILE A 82 -9.88 7.14 35.73
C ILE A 82 -8.90 6.31 34.93
N ALA A 83 -7.71 6.16 35.49
CA ALA A 83 -6.80 5.12 35.13
C ALA A 83 -7.49 3.81 35.53
N ARG A 84 -8.62 3.50 34.87
CA ARG A 84 -8.73 2.19 34.27
C ARG A 84 -7.38 2.04 33.62
N PRO A 85 -6.60 1.02 33.98
CA PRO A 85 -5.70 0.50 32.99
C PRO A 85 -6.62 0.06 31.83
N VAL A 86 -7.06 1.00 30.99
CA VAL A 86 -6.81 0.86 29.56
C VAL A 86 -5.36 0.50 29.59
N PRO A 87 -4.99 -0.77 29.36
CA PRO A 87 -3.60 -1.08 29.28
C PRO A 87 -3.05 -0.01 28.36
N ARG A 88 -2.14 0.82 28.88
CA ARG A 88 -1.22 1.62 28.09
C ARG A 88 -0.29 0.65 27.33
N THR A 89 -0.83 -0.44 26.80
CA THR A 89 -0.79 -0.68 25.38
C THR A 89 -1.64 0.41 24.66
N MET A 90 -1.34 1.73 24.74
CA MET A 90 -0.45 2.29 23.71
C MET A 90 0.37 1.14 23.20
N SER A 91 -0.15 0.41 22.21
CA SER A 91 0.57 -0.63 21.48
C SER A 91 1.94 -0.01 21.32
N ALA A 92 2.85 -0.41 22.21
CA ALA A 92 4.19 0.12 22.27
C ALA A 92 4.67 -0.49 21.00
N ALA A 93 4.57 0.27 19.90
CA ALA A 93 4.47 -0.24 18.54
C ALA A 93 5.47 -1.37 18.51
N ARG A 94 4.96 -2.63 18.59
CA ARG A 94 5.77 -3.77 19.11
C ARG A 94 7.12 -3.59 18.45
N PRO A 95 8.22 -3.34 19.19
CA PRO A 95 9.47 -2.89 18.60
C PRO A 95 9.68 -3.72 17.38
N VAL A 96 9.57 -3.05 16.23
CA VAL A 96 9.31 -3.59 14.89
C VAL A 96 9.89 -4.97 14.84
N SER A 97 9.04 -6.00 14.95
CA SER A 97 9.55 -7.27 15.41
C SER A 97 10.69 -7.67 14.50
N PHE A 98 11.85 -7.93 15.11
CA PHE A 98 13.04 -8.55 14.51
C PHE A 98 12.69 -9.67 13.52
N ALA A 99 11.48 -10.24 13.59
CA ALA A 99 10.82 -11.11 12.63
C ALA A 99 10.67 -10.58 11.19
N GLY A 100 10.30 -9.32 10.98
CA GLY A 100 10.17 -8.76 9.62
C GLY A 100 11.54 -8.68 8.94
N TRP A 101 12.56 -8.30 9.71
CA TRP A 101 13.95 -8.35 9.31
C TRP A 101 14.49 -9.78 9.20
N MET A 102 14.08 -10.72 10.06
CA MET A 102 14.44 -12.13 9.92
C MET A 102 13.79 -12.77 8.71
N LEU A 103 12.57 -12.43 8.33
CA LEU A 103 11.92 -12.98 7.14
C LEU A 103 12.50 -12.39 5.87
N ALA A 104 12.75 -11.08 5.85
CA ALA A 104 13.52 -10.45 4.78
C ALA A 104 14.95 -11.02 4.72
N ALA A 105 15.61 -11.22 5.86
CA ALA A 105 16.95 -11.81 5.94
C ALA A 105 16.95 -13.29 5.58
N VAL A 106 15.92 -14.07 5.91
CA VAL A 106 15.81 -15.49 5.51
C VAL A 106 15.53 -15.60 4.02
N GLY A 107 14.68 -14.73 3.46
CA GLY A 107 14.49 -14.64 2.01
C GLY A 107 15.77 -14.23 1.29
N VAL A 108 16.47 -13.21 1.79
CA VAL A 108 17.76 -12.75 1.25
C VAL A 108 18.86 -13.79 1.42
N LEU A 109 18.97 -14.46 2.57
CA LEU A 109 19.96 -15.50 2.84
C LEU A 109 19.66 -16.79 2.06
N ALA A 110 18.39 -17.14 1.84
CA ALA A 110 18.02 -18.26 0.98
C ALA A 110 18.36 -17.97 -0.49
N VAL A 111 18.13 -16.74 -0.95
CA VAL A 111 18.52 -16.30 -2.30
C VAL A 111 20.05 -16.22 -2.44
N VAL A 112 20.76 -15.64 -1.47
CA VAL A 112 22.23 -15.57 -1.46
C VAL A 112 22.85 -16.96 -1.34
N GLY A 113 22.26 -17.87 -0.55
CA GLY A 113 22.68 -19.27 -0.45
C GLY A 113 22.43 -20.06 -1.74
N ALA A 114 21.28 -19.86 -2.39
CA ALA A 114 20.98 -20.46 -3.69
C ALA A 114 21.91 -19.93 -4.79
N VAL A 115 22.17 -18.62 -4.82
CA VAL A 115 23.05 -18.00 -5.82
C VAL A 115 24.52 -18.40 -5.62
N SER A 116 24.97 -18.56 -4.37
CA SER A 116 26.38 -18.92 -4.07
C SER A 116 26.68 -20.41 -4.26
N THR A 117 25.71 -21.31 -4.11
CA THR A 117 25.91 -22.75 -4.34
C THR A 117 25.80 -23.15 -5.81
N VAL A 118 25.12 -22.36 -6.63
CA VAL A 118 24.77 -22.69 -8.02
C VAL A 118 25.79 -22.19 -9.05
N GLN A 119 26.81 -21.41 -8.64
CA GLN A 119 27.90 -20.92 -9.51
C GLN A 119 28.73 -22.03 -10.20
N THR A 120 28.52 -23.30 -9.90
CA THR A 120 29.28 -24.42 -10.49
C THR A 120 28.59 -25.13 -11.66
N TRP A 121 27.37 -24.74 -12.06
CA TRP A 121 26.62 -25.43 -13.11
C TRP A 121 26.23 -24.48 -14.27
N PRO A 122 26.36 -24.89 -15.54
CA PRO A 122 26.19 -23.99 -16.68
C PRO A 122 24.73 -23.59 -16.87
N ALA A 123 24.49 -22.28 -17.06
CA ALA A 123 23.38 -21.52 -17.67
C ALA A 123 21.90 -21.98 -17.57
N ALA A 124 21.58 -23.24 -17.34
CA ALA A 124 20.25 -23.76 -17.03
C ALA A 124 19.92 -23.70 -15.52
N THR A 125 20.57 -22.78 -14.79
CA THR A 125 20.79 -22.91 -13.35
C THR A 125 20.29 -21.73 -12.53
N ALA A 126 20.17 -20.53 -13.12
CA ALA A 126 19.71 -19.36 -12.38
C ALA A 126 18.20 -19.40 -12.13
N GLU A 127 17.39 -19.64 -13.16
CA GLU A 127 15.93 -19.71 -13.07
C GLU A 127 15.49 -20.85 -12.15
N LEU A 128 16.14 -22.01 -12.29
CA LEU A 128 15.92 -23.16 -11.42
C LEU A 128 16.30 -22.83 -9.97
N ALA A 129 17.43 -22.14 -9.74
CA ALA A 129 17.83 -21.72 -8.40
C ALA A 129 16.84 -20.76 -7.76
N PHE A 130 16.37 -19.75 -8.49
CA PHE A 130 15.35 -18.81 -7.99
C PHE A 130 14.01 -19.50 -7.77
N PHE A 131 13.58 -20.39 -8.67
CA PHE A 131 12.38 -21.20 -8.50
C PHE A 131 12.45 -22.04 -7.21
N ILE A 132 13.54 -22.80 -7.03
CA ILE A 132 13.75 -23.63 -5.84
C ILE A 132 13.83 -22.75 -4.59
N ALA A 133 14.57 -21.63 -4.64
CA ALA A 133 14.68 -20.72 -3.50
C ALA A 133 13.32 -20.16 -3.07
N PHE A 134 12.50 -19.69 -4.01
CA PHE A 134 11.15 -19.19 -3.70
C PHE A 134 10.21 -20.31 -3.24
N ALA A 135 10.26 -21.50 -3.86
CA ALA A 135 9.44 -22.63 -3.46
C ALA A 135 9.78 -23.12 -2.04
N VAL A 136 11.07 -23.28 -1.73
CA VAL A 136 11.53 -23.67 -0.38
C VAL A 136 11.18 -22.58 0.63
N ALA A 137 11.44 -21.31 0.31
CA ALA A 137 11.08 -20.20 1.19
C ALA A 137 9.56 -20.15 1.45
N ALA A 138 8.74 -20.39 0.42
CA ALA A 138 7.28 -20.46 0.55
C ALA A 138 6.83 -21.58 1.49
N VAL A 139 7.39 -22.78 1.32
CA VAL A 139 7.08 -23.97 2.15
C VAL A 139 7.52 -23.75 3.59
N VAL A 140 8.75 -23.28 3.82
CA VAL A 140 9.28 -23.01 5.17
C VAL A 140 8.45 -21.91 5.85
N THR A 141 8.16 -20.82 5.15
CA THR A 141 7.35 -19.72 5.70
C THR A 141 5.92 -20.18 6.01
N GLY A 142 5.32 -20.99 5.13
CA GLY A 142 4.00 -21.58 5.35
C GLY A 142 3.98 -22.54 6.54
N ALA A 143 4.97 -23.43 6.66
CA ALA A 143 5.11 -24.36 7.77
C ALA A 143 5.31 -23.63 9.11
N LEU A 144 6.17 -22.60 9.14
CA LEU A 144 6.34 -21.73 10.31
C LEU A 144 5.04 -20.97 10.64
N GLY A 145 4.27 -20.58 9.62
CA GLY A 145 2.95 -19.97 9.77
C GLY A 145 1.94 -20.90 10.42
N LEU A 146 1.96 -22.19 10.08
CA LEU A 146 1.11 -23.21 10.71
C LEU A 146 1.56 -23.51 12.14
N ALA A 147 2.86 -23.50 12.42
CA ALA A 147 3.41 -23.72 13.75
C ALA A 147 3.23 -22.51 14.70
N SER A 148 3.17 -21.28 14.16
CA SER A 148 3.06 -20.05 14.94
C SER A 148 1.61 -19.61 15.11
N ARG A 149 1.13 -19.49 16.36
CA ARG A 149 -0.19 -18.88 16.62
C ARG A 149 -0.18 -17.35 16.44
N THR A 150 0.94 -16.70 16.75
CA THR A 150 1.03 -15.24 16.81
C THR A 150 1.39 -14.58 15.48
N ARG A 151 2.04 -15.32 14.56
CA ARG A 151 2.48 -14.80 13.25
C ARG A 151 1.86 -15.52 12.05
N ARG A 152 0.85 -16.37 12.29
CA ARG A 152 0.18 -17.15 11.22
C ARG A 152 -0.26 -16.28 10.05
N ALA A 153 -0.83 -15.12 10.34
CA ALA A 153 -1.33 -14.18 9.35
C ALA A 153 -0.20 -13.61 8.47
N GLU A 154 0.86 -13.10 9.09
CA GLU A 154 2.03 -12.51 8.42
C GLU A 154 2.74 -13.54 7.54
N LEU A 155 3.01 -14.72 8.10
CA LEU A 155 3.71 -15.81 7.45
C LEU A 155 2.87 -16.43 6.33
N GLY A 156 1.55 -16.51 6.51
CA GLY A 156 0.64 -16.94 5.45
C GLY A 156 0.68 -16.02 4.24
N ALA A 157 0.60 -14.70 4.45
CA ALA A 157 0.71 -13.72 3.36
C ALA A 157 2.07 -13.77 2.66
N ALA A 158 3.16 -13.87 3.43
CA ALA A 158 4.51 -14.02 2.88
C ALA A 158 4.65 -15.30 2.05
N SER A 159 4.11 -16.43 2.52
CA SER A 159 4.10 -17.70 1.78
C SER A 159 3.37 -17.57 0.44
N VAL A 160 2.18 -16.96 0.40
CA VAL A 160 1.42 -16.75 -0.85
C VAL A 160 2.20 -15.90 -1.86
N ILE A 161 2.84 -14.82 -1.41
CA ILE A 161 3.66 -13.96 -2.28
C ILE A 161 4.87 -14.75 -2.84
N LEU A 162 5.52 -15.57 -2.01
CA LEU A 162 6.65 -16.41 -2.44
C LEU A 162 6.21 -17.51 -3.42
N ILE A 163 5.02 -18.08 -3.25
CA ILE A 163 4.42 -19.00 -4.23
C ILE A 163 4.21 -18.28 -5.56
N GLY A 164 3.65 -17.07 -5.53
CA GLY A 164 3.48 -16.26 -6.75
C GLY A 164 4.81 -15.99 -7.47
N ALA A 165 5.86 -15.65 -6.72
CA ALA A 165 7.21 -15.50 -7.28
C ALA A 165 7.73 -16.83 -7.86
N ALA A 166 7.58 -17.94 -7.15
CA ALA A 166 7.97 -19.26 -7.65
C ALA A 166 7.23 -19.61 -8.96
N VAL A 167 5.93 -19.30 -9.08
CA VAL A 167 5.17 -19.54 -10.31
C VAL A 167 5.72 -18.72 -11.48
N VAL A 168 6.07 -17.45 -11.27
CA VAL A 168 6.66 -16.61 -12.34
C VAL A 168 8.00 -17.20 -12.82
N TRP A 169 8.89 -17.55 -11.89
CA TRP A 169 10.22 -18.06 -12.21
C TRP A 169 10.19 -19.50 -12.76
N GLY A 170 9.33 -20.37 -12.23
CA GLY A 170 9.10 -21.71 -12.76
C GLY A 170 8.42 -21.69 -14.13
N GLY A 171 7.47 -20.76 -14.35
CA GLY A 171 6.86 -20.54 -15.66
C GLY A 171 7.88 -20.08 -16.70
N ALA A 172 8.74 -19.12 -16.34
CA ALA A 172 9.85 -18.70 -17.22
C ALA A 172 10.79 -19.87 -17.57
N LEU A 173 11.13 -20.72 -16.60
CA LEU A 173 11.93 -21.92 -16.83
C LEU A 173 11.24 -22.90 -17.80
N LEU A 174 9.95 -23.18 -17.60
CA LEU A 174 9.17 -24.08 -18.47
C LEU A 174 9.03 -23.55 -19.91
N LEU A 175 8.96 -22.23 -20.04
CA LEU A 175 8.86 -21.53 -21.33
C LEU A 175 10.23 -21.27 -21.98
N GLY A 176 11.34 -21.66 -21.35
CA GLY A 176 12.70 -21.41 -21.85
C GLY A 176 13.05 -19.92 -21.92
N MET A 177 12.42 -19.09 -21.10
CA MET A 177 12.70 -17.65 -21.05
C MET A 177 13.99 -17.35 -20.29
N PRO A 178 14.74 -16.29 -20.66
CA PRO A 178 15.94 -15.88 -19.94
C PRO A 178 15.60 -15.37 -18.52
N PRO A 179 16.57 -15.32 -17.60
CA PRO A 179 16.30 -14.97 -16.20
C PRO A 179 15.94 -13.49 -16.05
N SER A 180 16.42 -12.66 -16.99
CA SER A 180 16.06 -11.24 -17.08
C SER A 180 14.58 -11.03 -17.40
N ALA A 181 13.94 -11.95 -18.12
CA ALA A 181 12.52 -11.88 -18.42
C ALA A 181 11.67 -12.17 -17.16
N ALA A 182 11.99 -13.24 -16.42
CA ALA A 182 11.32 -13.55 -15.15
C ALA A 182 11.47 -12.41 -14.13
N ALA A 183 12.68 -11.82 -14.06
CA ALA A 183 12.96 -10.67 -13.22
C ALA A 183 12.18 -9.42 -13.66
N ALA A 184 12.08 -9.15 -14.97
CA ALA A 184 11.31 -8.02 -15.50
C ALA A 184 9.82 -8.14 -15.22
N ILE A 185 9.25 -9.34 -15.35
CA ILE A 185 7.85 -9.63 -14.99
C ILE A 185 7.66 -9.46 -13.48
N THR A 186 8.57 -9.97 -12.66
CA THR A 186 8.52 -9.82 -11.20
C THR A 186 8.57 -8.34 -10.79
N LEU A 187 9.52 -7.57 -11.33
CA LEU A 187 9.66 -6.14 -11.07
C LEU A 187 8.42 -5.35 -11.54
N GLY A 188 7.84 -5.73 -12.67
CA GLY A 188 6.61 -5.13 -13.20
C GLY A 188 5.37 -5.46 -12.36
N ALA A 189 5.29 -6.66 -11.81
CA ALA A 189 4.16 -7.09 -10.99
C ALA A 189 4.15 -6.43 -9.60
N VAL A 190 5.32 -6.18 -9.01
CA VAL A 190 5.43 -5.69 -7.62
C VAL A 190 4.57 -4.44 -7.34
N PRO A 191 4.64 -3.34 -8.11
CA PRO A 191 3.85 -2.15 -7.81
C PRO A 191 2.33 -2.38 -7.96
N VAL A 192 1.93 -3.25 -8.90
CA VAL A 192 0.53 -3.63 -9.10
C VAL A 192 0.02 -4.42 -7.89
N VAL A 193 0.79 -5.42 -7.45
CA VAL A 193 0.45 -6.24 -6.28
C VAL A 193 0.43 -5.39 -5.01
N LEU A 194 1.41 -4.50 -4.81
CA LEU A 194 1.43 -3.55 -3.68
C LEU A 194 0.17 -2.67 -3.65
N ARG A 195 -0.35 -2.26 -4.81
CA ARG A 195 -1.58 -1.47 -4.90
C ARG A 195 -2.83 -2.30 -4.62
N ALA A 196 -2.85 -3.56 -5.06
CA ALA A 196 -3.96 -4.48 -4.79
C ALA A 196 -3.94 -5.03 -3.36
N LEU A 197 -2.78 -5.02 -2.69
CA LEU A 197 -2.55 -5.67 -1.41
C LEU A 197 -3.59 -5.31 -0.33
N PRO A 198 -3.96 -4.02 -0.09
CA PRO A 198 -4.97 -3.71 0.92
C PRO A 198 -6.34 -4.34 0.62
N ALA A 199 -6.72 -4.40 -0.67
CA ALA A 199 -7.98 -5.01 -1.09
C ALA A 199 -7.95 -6.54 -0.97
N LEU A 200 -6.80 -7.16 -1.24
CA LEU A 200 -6.60 -8.61 -1.11
C LEU A 200 -6.51 -9.10 0.34
N LEU A 201 -6.18 -8.20 1.27
CA LEU A 201 -6.03 -8.53 2.69
C LEU A 201 -7.29 -8.29 3.52
N LEU A 202 -8.23 -7.49 3.00
CA LEU A 202 -9.52 -7.24 3.62
C LEU A 202 -10.50 -8.37 3.26
N ASP A 203 -10.48 -9.41 4.06
CA ASP A 203 -11.43 -10.51 3.98
C ASP A 203 -12.66 -10.15 4.84
N VAL A 204 -13.63 -9.49 4.21
CA VAL A 204 -14.86 -9.07 4.89
C VAL A 204 -16.00 -10.00 4.46
N PRO A 205 -16.62 -10.73 5.39
CA PRO A 205 -17.75 -11.59 5.09
C PRO A 205 -18.86 -10.84 4.34
N ASP A 206 -19.43 -11.50 3.33
CA ASP A 206 -20.61 -11.02 2.62
C ASP A 206 -21.73 -10.75 3.65
N GLY A 207 -22.27 -9.54 3.65
CA GLY A 207 -23.28 -9.09 4.62
C GLY A 207 -22.87 -7.88 5.46
N MET A 208 -21.56 -7.61 5.59
CA MET A 208 -21.08 -6.58 6.51
C MET A 208 -21.18 -5.14 5.98
N PHE A 209 -21.05 -4.94 4.67
CA PHE A 209 -21.07 -3.60 4.05
C PHE A 209 -22.38 -3.23 3.35
N ILE A 210 -23.26 -4.21 3.15
CA ILE A 210 -24.51 -4.03 2.43
C ILE A 210 -25.63 -4.58 3.32
N ASP A 211 -26.58 -3.72 3.65
CA ASP A 211 -27.86 -4.14 4.24
C ASP A 211 -28.64 -4.87 3.14
N TYR A 212 -28.50 -6.19 3.09
CA TYR A 212 -29.11 -7.03 2.06
C TYR A 212 -30.64 -6.95 2.09
N ALA A 213 -31.26 -6.83 3.27
CA ALA A 213 -32.71 -6.69 3.40
C ALA A 213 -33.20 -5.39 2.73
N ARG A 214 -32.50 -4.27 2.97
CA ARG A 214 -32.79 -3.00 2.30
C ARG A 214 -32.41 -2.98 0.81
N PHE A 215 -31.35 -3.67 0.42
CA PHE A 215 -30.91 -3.72 -0.96
C PHE A 215 -31.84 -4.58 -1.84
N GLN A 216 -32.31 -5.72 -1.33
CA GLN A 216 -33.21 -6.62 -2.04
C GLN A 216 -34.63 -6.05 -2.21
N THR A 217 -35.10 -5.23 -1.27
CA THR A 217 -36.42 -4.56 -1.38
C THR A 217 -36.48 -3.52 -2.50
N THR A 218 -35.34 -2.99 -2.95
CA THR A 218 -35.28 -1.93 -3.96
C THR A 218 -35.08 -2.48 -5.39
N ARG A 219 -34.78 -3.78 -5.56
CA ARG A 219 -34.51 -4.40 -6.87
C ARG A 219 -35.63 -5.35 -7.29
N TRP A 220 -36.07 -5.27 -8.56
CA TRP A 220 -37.05 -6.18 -9.16
C TRP A 220 -36.52 -7.60 -9.50
N GLY A 221 -35.31 -7.95 -9.04
CA GLY A 221 -34.67 -9.24 -9.35
C GLY A 221 -35.05 -10.38 -8.41
N VAL A 222 -34.64 -11.59 -8.76
CA VAL A 222 -34.80 -12.80 -7.93
C VAL A 222 -34.10 -12.61 -6.58
N ARG A 223 -34.85 -12.74 -5.49
CA ARG A 223 -34.35 -12.63 -4.11
C ARG A 223 -33.46 -13.83 -3.81
N GLN A 224 -32.23 -13.59 -3.42
CA GLN A 224 -31.33 -14.64 -2.95
C GLN A 224 -31.43 -14.78 -1.44
N ALA A 225 -31.10 -15.96 -0.93
CA ALA A 225 -31.02 -16.20 0.51
C ALA A 225 -30.11 -15.13 1.13
N GLU A 226 -30.62 -14.41 2.14
CA GLU A 226 -29.85 -13.41 2.85
C GLU A 226 -28.66 -14.08 3.54
N PRO A 227 -27.45 -13.51 3.44
CA PRO A 227 -26.33 -13.96 4.25
C PRO A 227 -26.72 -13.91 5.74
N PRO A 228 -26.26 -14.85 6.56
CA PRO A 228 -26.56 -14.84 7.99
C PRO A 228 -26.12 -13.51 8.63
N GLU A 229 -26.97 -12.95 9.49
CA GLU A 229 -26.66 -11.71 10.20
C GLU A 229 -25.33 -11.84 10.96
N VAL A 230 -24.40 -10.93 10.68
CA VAL A 230 -23.12 -10.89 11.37
C VAL A 230 -23.38 -10.40 12.79
N GLY A 231 -23.29 -11.30 13.77
CA GLY A 231 -23.45 -10.96 15.18
C GLY A 231 -22.47 -9.89 15.67
N THR A 232 -22.79 -9.27 16.81
CA THR A 232 -21.97 -8.20 17.41
C THR A 232 -20.53 -8.65 17.64
N ILE A 233 -19.56 -7.95 17.03
CA ILE A 233 -18.13 -8.24 17.20
C ILE A 233 -17.63 -7.60 18.50
N SER A 234 -16.98 -8.37 19.37
CA SER A 234 -16.34 -7.83 20.57
C SER A 234 -15.16 -6.93 20.23
N ALA A 235 -14.90 -5.91 21.05
CA ALA A 235 -13.78 -4.99 20.85
C ALA A 235 -12.43 -5.74 20.75
N THR A 236 -12.23 -6.79 21.55
CA THR A 236 -11.02 -7.64 21.51
C THR A 236 -10.86 -8.31 20.15
N ARG A 237 -11.93 -8.89 19.60
CA ARG A 237 -11.89 -9.57 18.31
C ARG A 237 -11.65 -8.59 17.16
N ALA A 238 -12.19 -7.38 17.25
CA ALA A 238 -11.92 -6.32 16.28
C ALA A 238 -10.42 -5.94 16.27
N HIS A 239 -9.80 -5.81 17.45
CA HIS A 239 -8.37 -5.52 17.56
C HIS A 239 -7.51 -6.66 17.02
N GLU A 240 -7.83 -7.92 17.33
CA GLU A 240 -7.10 -9.09 16.81
C GLU A 240 -7.13 -9.16 15.27
N ILE A 241 -8.28 -8.88 14.66
CA ILE A 241 -8.43 -8.85 13.20
C ILE A 241 -7.65 -7.69 12.60
N ALA A 242 -7.70 -6.51 13.23
CA ALA A 242 -6.97 -5.33 12.78
C ALA A 242 -5.45 -5.55 12.85
N ASP A 243 -4.95 -6.12 13.96
CA ASP A 243 -3.54 -6.44 14.15
C ASP A 243 -3.06 -7.49 13.15
N ALA A 244 -3.85 -8.55 12.92
CA ALA A 244 -3.54 -9.57 11.92
C ALA A 244 -3.45 -8.98 10.50
N SER A 245 -4.37 -8.08 10.16
CA SER A 245 -4.42 -7.41 8.85
C SER A 245 -3.24 -6.43 8.67
N ALA A 246 -2.93 -5.66 9.71
CA ALA A 246 -1.76 -4.77 9.74
C ALA A 246 -0.45 -5.56 9.59
N GLY A 247 -0.33 -6.70 10.26
CA GLY A 247 0.80 -7.61 10.12
C GLY A 247 0.96 -8.15 8.69
N ARG A 248 -0.13 -8.62 8.07
CA ARG A 248 -0.14 -9.08 6.67
C ARG A 248 0.30 -7.96 5.71
N LEU A 249 -0.21 -6.75 5.91
CA LEU A 249 0.10 -5.60 5.08
C LEU A 249 1.58 -5.22 5.19
N LEU A 250 2.12 -5.19 6.41
CA LEU A 250 3.54 -4.89 6.63
C LEU A 250 4.43 -5.98 6.01
N ALA A 251 4.16 -7.24 6.30
CA ALA A 251 4.94 -8.37 5.77
C ALA A 251 4.93 -8.40 4.24
N GLY A 252 3.74 -8.25 3.64
CA GLY A 252 3.59 -8.20 2.19
C GLY A 252 4.32 -7.00 1.56
N THR A 253 4.21 -5.81 2.17
CA THR A 253 4.88 -4.61 1.66
C THR A 253 6.40 -4.74 1.68
N VAL A 254 6.96 -5.24 2.79
CA VAL A 254 8.41 -5.44 2.93
C VAL A 254 8.91 -6.51 1.96
N LEU A 255 8.21 -7.63 1.85
CA LEU A 255 8.61 -8.74 0.98
C LEU A 255 8.54 -8.36 -0.51
N LEU A 256 7.47 -7.69 -0.94
CA LEU A 256 7.34 -7.18 -2.31
C LEU A 256 8.41 -6.12 -2.62
N SER A 257 8.72 -5.25 -1.67
CA SER A 257 9.82 -4.27 -1.81
C SER A 257 11.18 -4.96 -1.96
N ALA A 258 11.43 -6.02 -1.18
CA ALA A 258 12.65 -6.83 -1.30
C ALA A 258 12.72 -7.55 -2.65
N LEU A 259 11.60 -8.13 -3.11
CA LEU A 259 11.51 -8.76 -4.43
C LEU A 259 11.83 -7.77 -5.56
N ALA A 260 11.30 -6.53 -5.51
CA ALA A 260 11.65 -5.51 -6.48
C ALA A 260 13.15 -5.15 -6.45
N ALA A 261 13.72 -4.99 -5.25
CA ALA A 261 15.14 -4.68 -5.09
C ALA A 261 16.05 -5.80 -5.64
N ILE A 262 15.69 -7.07 -5.43
CA ILE A 262 16.44 -8.24 -5.92
C ILE A 262 16.24 -8.43 -7.44
N ALA A 263 15.03 -8.21 -7.95
CA ALA A 263 14.71 -8.39 -9.37
C ALA A 263 15.35 -7.29 -10.24
N ALA A 264 15.49 -6.06 -9.75
CA ALA A 264 16.03 -4.94 -10.51
C ALA A 264 17.38 -5.19 -11.21
N PRO A 265 18.46 -5.65 -10.52
CA PRO A 265 19.75 -5.90 -11.17
C PRO A 265 19.70 -7.02 -12.23
N ILE A 266 18.75 -7.95 -12.11
CA ILE A 266 18.60 -9.07 -13.06
C ILE A 266 17.72 -8.65 -14.25
N ALA A 267 16.73 -7.78 -14.02
CA ALA A 267 15.79 -7.30 -15.04
C ALA A 267 16.37 -6.23 -15.97
N LEU A 268 17.35 -5.45 -15.50
CA LEU A 268 17.91 -4.29 -16.22
C LEU A 268 19.39 -4.44 -16.61
N PRO A 269 19.86 -5.58 -17.18
CA PRO A 269 21.25 -5.71 -17.61
C PRO A 269 21.43 -4.98 -18.95
N GLY A 270 22.00 -3.77 -18.90
CA GLY A 270 22.26 -2.92 -20.07
C GLY A 270 20.97 -2.41 -20.73
N VAL A 271 20.80 -1.09 -20.80
CA VAL A 271 19.59 -0.49 -21.39
C VAL A 271 19.50 -0.76 -22.90
N ALA A 272 20.65 -0.89 -23.56
CA ALA A 272 20.74 -1.18 -24.99
C ALA A 272 20.54 -2.68 -25.26
N SER A 273 19.51 -2.99 -26.05
CA SER A 273 19.30 -4.30 -26.68
C SER A 273 19.17 -4.08 -28.18
N ASN A 274 19.37 -5.13 -28.98
CA ASN A 274 19.24 -5.02 -30.44
C ASN A 274 17.79 -4.77 -30.89
N ASP A 275 16.80 -5.10 -30.06
CA ASP A 275 15.39 -4.82 -30.33
C ASP A 275 14.96 -3.48 -29.68
N PRO A 276 14.54 -2.48 -30.49
CA PRO A 276 14.03 -1.21 -29.98
C PRO A 276 12.85 -1.35 -29.00
N PHE A 277 12.00 -2.36 -29.17
CA PHE A 277 10.87 -2.61 -28.28
C PHE A 277 11.38 -3.02 -26.90
N VAL A 278 12.25 -4.02 -26.79
CA VAL A 278 12.79 -4.49 -25.51
C VAL A 278 13.50 -3.35 -24.75
N THR A 279 14.26 -2.50 -25.45
CA THR A 279 14.88 -1.31 -24.85
C THR A 279 13.85 -0.31 -24.34
N ALA A 280 12.81 0.01 -25.14
CA ALA A 280 11.73 0.88 -24.68
C ALA A 280 10.99 0.30 -23.46
N GLY A 281 10.78 -1.02 -23.44
CA GLY A 281 10.20 -1.74 -22.30
C GLY A 281 11.03 -1.63 -21.03
N ARG A 282 12.35 -1.82 -21.12
CA ARG A 282 13.27 -1.69 -19.98
C ARG A 282 13.28 -0.27 -19.41
N ILE A 283 13.28 0.75 -20.27
CA ILE A 283 13.19 2.16 -19.86
C ILE A 283 11.85 2.43 -19.17
N ALA A 284 10.74 2.03 -19.79
CA ALA A 284 9.40 2.21 -19.23
C ALA A 284 9.22 1.45 -17.91
N LEU A 285 9.78 0.25 -17.79
CA LEU A 285 9.77 -0.55 -16.57
C LEU A 285 10.56 0.13 -15.45
N ALA A 286 11.77 0.63 -15.75
CA ALA A 286 12.59 1.35 -14.78
C ALA A 286 11.89 2.63 -14.29
N CYS A 287 11.44 3.50 -15.20
CA CYS A 287 10.74 4.72 -14.83
C CYS A 287 9.43 4.43 -14.09
N GLY A 288 8.62 3.48 -14.61
CA GLY A 288 7.34 3.10 -14.03
C GLY A 288 7.47 2.52 -12.62
N SER A 289 8.42 1.61 -12.41
CA SER A 289 8.65 1.00 -11.09
C SER A 289 9.21 2.02 -10.08
N ILE A 290 10.15 2.88 -10.46
CA ILE A 290 10.65 3.97 -9.59
C ILE A 290 9.51 4.90 -9.18
N LEU A 291 8.72 5.39 -10.14
CA LEU A 291 7.61 6.30 -9.87
C LEU A 291 6.53 5.63 -9.02
N ALA A 292 6.10 4.42 -9.37
CA ALA A 292 5.04 3.73 -8.64
C ALA A 292 5.44 3.43 -7.18
N LEU A 293 6.67 2.96 -6.95
CA LEU A 293 7.17 2.65 -5.60
C LEU A 293 7.41 3.92 -4.77
N ALA A 294 8.01 4.96 -5.35
CA ALA A 294 8.31 6.21 -4.64
C ALA A 294 7.04 7.00 -4.30
N LEU A 295 6.08 7.07 -5.23
CA LEU A 295 4.86 7.85 -5.09
C LEU A 295 3.79 7.09 -4.29
N GLY A 296 3.66 5.76 -4.47
CA GLY A 296 2.70 4.93 -3.73
C GLY A 296 2.96 4.93 -2.22
N ALA A 297 4.23 5.04 -1.82
CA ALA A 297 4.65 5.18 -0.42
C ALA A 297 4.15 6.46 0.27
N ARG A 298 3.47 7.39 -0.42
CA ARG A 298 2.88 8.59 0.19
C ARG A 298 1.56 8.31 0.90
N ARG A 299 0.86 7.23 0.54
CA ARG A 299 -0.45 6.86 1.10
C ARG A 299 -0.34 6.17 2.47
N ALA A 300 0.85 5.65 2.81
CA ALA A 300 1.07 4.92 4.05
C ALA A 300 1.18 5.86 5.26
N SER A 301 0.53 5.49 6.37
CA SER A 301 0.55 6.25 7.63
C SER A 301 1.74 5.92 8.53
N THR A 302 2.27 4.69 8.45
CA THR A 302 3.39 4.23 9.30
C THR A 302 4.74 4.37 8.61
N GLY A 303 5.80 4.64 9.38
CA GLY A 303 7.14 4.87 8.85
C GLY A 303 7.67 3.72 7.98
N TRP A 304 7.46 2.47 8.39
CA TRP A 304 7.98 1.30 7.67
C TRP A 304 7.28 1.02 6.34
N LEU A 305 5.96 1.17 6.29
CA LEU A 305 5.22 1.08 5.02
C LEU A 305 5.58 2.21 4.06
N ARG A 306 6.06 3.35 4.58
CA ARG A 306 6.54 4.48 3.78
C ARG A 306 7.98 4.29 3.28
N TRP A 307 8.87 3.74 4.09
CA TRP A 307 10.30 3.65 3.75
C TRP A 307 10.67 2.40 2.98
N SER A 308 9.97 1.27 3.16
CA SER A 308 10.29 0.03 2.43
C SER A 308 10.15 0.15 0.91
N PRO A 309 9.05 0.70 0.33
CA PRO A 309 8.95 0.85 -1.11
C PRO A 309 9.91 1.93 -1.64
N ARG A 310 10.22 2.96 -0.85
CA ARG A 310 11.19 3.99 -1.23
C ARG A 310 12.62 3.44 -1.28
N ALA A 311 12.98 2.59 -0.34
CA ALA A 311 14.28 1.91 -0.36
C ALA A 311 14.41 1.03 -1.61
N ALA A 312 13.35 0.27 -1.95
CA ALA A 312 13.30 -0.48 -3.20
C ALA A 312 13.41 0.43 -4.43
N ALA A 313 12.66 1.54 -4.48
CA ALA A 313 12.77 2.52 -5.57
C ALA A 313 14.18 3.09 -5.72
N ALA A 314 14.87 3.35 -4.60
CA ALA A 314 16.26 3.80 -4.61
C ALA A 314 17.22 2.74 -5.18
N VAL A 315 17.00 1.45 -4.87
CA VAL A 315 17.76 0.35 -5.48
C VAL A 315 17.50 0.27 -6.98
N VAL A 316 16.24 0.31 -7.43
CA VAL A 316 15.91 0.32 -8.87
C VAL A 316 16.56 1.50 -9.57
N LEU A 317 16.50 2.69 -8.97
CA LEU A 317 17.15 3.89 -9.50
C LEU A 317 18.67 3.71 -9.60
N ALA A 318 19.32 3.21 -8.55
CA ALA A 318 20.76 2.99 -8.54
C ALA A 318 21.20 1.99 -9.62
N VAL A 319 20.47 0.87 -9.75
CA VAL A 319 20.69 -0.12 -10.82
C VAL A 319 20.48 0.50 -12.20
N SER A 320 19.44 1.30 -12.39
CA SER A 320 19.14 1.95 -13.67
C SER A 320 20.23 2.96 -14.04
N VAL A 321 20.68 3.78 -13.09
CA VAL A 321 21.79 4.73 -13.28
C VAL A 321 23.07 3.97 -13.59
N PHE A 322 23.39 2.91 -12.86
CA PHE A 322 24.56 2.07 -13.13
C PHE A 322 24.52 1.47 -14.54
N ALA A 323 23.37 0.90 -14.94
CA ALA A 323 23.19 0.31 -16.27
C ALA A 323 23.33 1.36 -17.40
N VAL A 324 22.85 2.58 -17.19
CA VAL A 324 23.03 3.69 -18.13
C VAL A 324 24.50 4.10 -18.17
N VAL A 325 25.13 4.40 -17.03
CA VAL A 325 26.52 4.85 -16.95
C VAL A 325 27.48 3.84 -17.58
N ALA A 326 27.27 2.54 -17.33
CA ALA A 326 28.06 1.47 -17.92
C ALA A 326 27.96 1.40 -19.46
N SER A 327 26.91 1.99 -20.05
CA SER A 327 26.69 2.03 -21.50
C SER A 327 27.19 3.31 -22.18
N LEU A 328 27.61 4.33 -21.41
CA LEU A 328 28.03 5.62 -21.94
C LEU A 328 29.54 5.67 -22.23
N GLY A 329 29.93 6.29 -23.34
CA GLY A 329 31.32 6.71 -23.57
C GLY A 329 31.72 7.93 -22.72
N GLY A 330 33.02 8.20 -22.59
CA GLY A 330 33.55 9.19 -21.63
C GLY A 330 32.94 10.59 -21.69
N VAL A 331 32.63 11.12 -22.89
CA VAL A 331 32.01 12.45 -23.07
C VAL A 331 30.55 12.46 -22.60
N LEU A 332 29.78 11.42 -22.91
CA LEU A 332 28.39 11.28 -22.46
C LEU A 332 28.31 11.05 -20.95
N LEU A 333 29.31 10.39 -20.36
CA LEU A 333 29.40 10.18 -18.92
C LEU A 333 29.56 11.50 -18.16
N LEU A 334 30.41 12.42 -18.65
CA LEU A 334 30.57 13.76 -18.08
C LEU A 334 29.25 14.57 -18.16
N ALA A 335 28.56 14.52 -19.30
CA ALA A 335 27.25 15.16 -19.47
C ALA A 335 26.18 14.56 -18.53
N GLY A 336 26.14 13.23 -18.42
CA GLY A 336 25.24 12.53 -17.49
C GLY A 336 25.51 12.87 -16.03
N ALA A 337 26.79 12.96 -15.63
CA ALA A 337 27.17 13.38 -14.29
C ALA A 337 26.73 14.83 -13.99
N ALA A 338 26.87 15.75 -14.96
CA ALA A 338 26.39 17.12 -14.83
C ALA A 338 24.86 17.17 -14.66
N VAL A 339 24.10 16.39 -15.44
CA VAL A 339 22.63 16.32 -15.31
C VAL A 339 22.22 15.77 -13.95
N LEU A 340 22.87 14.70 -13.47
CA LEU A 340 22.61 14.13 -12.14
C LEU A 340 22.92 15.12 -11.02
N LEU A 341 24.00 15.89 -11.14
CA LEU A 341 24.38 16.92 -10.17
C LEU A 341 23.32 18.04 -10.13
N VAL A 342 22.88 18.52 -11.30
CA VAL A 342 21.81 19.53 -11.40
C VAL A 342 20.50 18.99 -10.79
N ALA A 343 20.11 17.75 -11.10
CA ALA A 343 18.93 17.12 -10.52
C ALA A 343 19.04 16.99 -8.99
N GLY A 344 20.21 16.60 -8.48
CA GLY A 344 20.48 16.54 -7.04
C GLY A 344 20.36 17.91 -6.35
N VAL A 345 20.89 18.97 -6.97
CA VAL A 345 20.73 20.35 -6.48
C VAL A 345 19.26 20.77 -6.48
N CYS A 346 18.51 20.50 -7.55
CA CYS A 346 17.08 20.79 -7.61
C CYS A 346 16.29 20.08 -6.49
N VAL A 347 16.59 18.80 -6.24
CA VAL A 347 15.98 18.04 -5.14
C VAL A 347 16.33 18.67 -3.79
N ALA A 348 17.60 18.98 -3.53
CA ALA A 348 18.04 19.61 -2.28
C ALA A 348 17.35 20.95 -2.02
N VAL A 349 17.18 21.78 -3.06
CA VAL A 349 16.45 23.04 -2.98
C VAL A 349 14.96 22.81 -2.71
N ALA A 350 14.34 21.81 -3.35
CA ALA A 350 12.93 21.48 -3.17
C ALA A 350 12.60 20.85 -1.79
N VAL A 351 13.57 20.20 -1.13
CA VAL A 351 13.39 19.63 0.22
C VAL A 351 13.05 20.71 1.25
N VAL A 352 13.64 21.89 1.15
CA VAL A 352 13.46 23.00 2.10
C VAL A 352 12.01 23.52 2.16
N PRO A 353 11.34 23.93 1.05
CA PRO A 353 9.95 24.37 1.08
C PRO A 353 8.96 23.24 1.40
N VAL A 354 9.26 22.01 1.00
CA VAL A 354 8.45 20.82 1.36
C VAL A 354 8.52 20.57 2.87
N GLY A 355 9.70 20.68 3.48
CA GLY A 355 9.90 20.58 4.92
C GLY A 355 9.23 21.71 5.72
N ARG A 356 8.94 22.85 5.07
CA ARG A 356 8.20 23.98 5.64
C ARG A 356 6.67 23.86 5.50
N GLY A 357 6.16 22.77 4.94
CA GLY A 357 4.72 22.50 4.87
C GLY A 357 3.98 23.18 3.72
N THR A 358 4.69 23.69 2.71
CA THR A 358 4.03 24.19 1.50
C THR A 358 3.39 23.03 0.73
N THR A 359 2.07 23.07 0.58
CA THR A 359 1.33 22.03 -0.15
C THR A 359 0.57 22.68 -1.30
N SER A 360 0.86 22.25 -2.53
CA SER A 360 0.11 22.65 -3.72
C SER A 360 -0.84 21.52 -4.11
N LEU A 361 -2.14 21.84 -4.16
CA LEU A 361 -3.19 20.90 -4.57
C LEU A 361 -2.95 20.40 -6.01
N ALA A 362 -2.50 21.28 -6.90
CA ALA A 362 -2.23 20.95 -8.30
C ALA A 362 -1.09 19.92 -8.40
N TRP A 363 -0.01 20.10 -7.63
CA TRP A 363 1.11 19.15 -7.59
C TRP A 363 0.69 17.80 -7.02
N SER A 364 -0.16 17.78 -5.98
CA SER A 364 -0.69 16.52 -5.43
C SER A 364 -1.47 15.75 -6.49
N ARG A 365 -2.42 16.42 -7.17
CA ARG A 365 -3.25 15.79 -8.21
C ARG A 365 -2.42 15.30 -9.39
N PHE A 366 -1.46 16.09 -9.84
CA PHE A 366 -0.54 15.68 -10.90
C PHE A 366 0.23 14.41 -10.51
N ALA A 367 0.75 14.37 -9.29
CA ALA A 367 1.49 13.22 -8.82
C ALA A 367 0.60 11.97 -8.61
N ASP A 368 -0.70 12.14 -8.34
CA ASP A 368 -1.67 11.03 -8.31
C ASP A 368 -1.89 10.45 -9.72
N VAL A 369 -2.00 11.30 -10.74
CA VAL A 369 -2.12 10.87 -12.14
C VAL A 369 -0.86 10.14 -12.60
N VAL A 370 0.32 10.69 -12.30
CA VAL A 370 1.60 10.05 -12.64
C VAL A 370 1.76 8.70 -11.94
N GLU A 371 1.40 8.61 -10.65
CA GLU A 371 1.43 7.33 -9.94
C GLU A 371 0.48 6.32 -10.57
N TRP A 372 -0.74 6.72 -10.90
CA TRP A 372 -1.72 5.82 -11.53
C TRP A 372 -1.23 5.31 -12.88
N LEU A 373 -0.72 6.20 -13.73
CA LEU A 373 -0.16 5.84 -15.03
C LEU A 373 1.05 4.89 -14.87
N ALA A 374 1.94 5.18 -13.92
CA ALA A 374 3.09 4.34 -13.62
C ALA A 374 2.65 2.94 -13.20
N VAL A 375 1.65 2.80 -12.31
CA VAL A 375 1.15 1.49 -11.87
C VAL A 375 0.47 0.72 -13.01
N VAL A 376 -0.28 1.40 -13.87
CA VAL A 376 -0.97 0.73 -15.00
C VAL A 376 0.02 0.25 -16.07
N LEU A 377 1.05 1.04 -16.36
CA LEU A 377 2.00 0.75 -17.44
C LEU A 377 3.17 -0.16 -17.03
N VAL A 378 3.50 -0.25 -15.74
CA VAL A 378 4.72 -0.95 -15.30
C VAL A 378 4.71 -2.46 -15.58
N LEU A 379 3.57 -3.13 -15.46
CA LEU A 379 3.45 -4.56 -15.78
C LEU A 379 3.51 -4.82 -17.30
N PRO A 380 2.75 -4.10 -18.15
CA PRO A 380 2.93 -4.16 -19.61
C PRO A 380 4.38 -3.86 -20.04
N ALA A 381 5.03 -2.87 -19.41
CA ALA A 381 6.44 -2.57 -19.67
C ALA A 381 7.37 -3.72 -19.26
N GLY A 382 7.06 -4.41 -18.16
CA GLY A 382 7.77 -5.62 -17.72
C GLY A 382 7.65 -6.78 -18.71
N LEU A 383 6.45 -7.01 -19.26
CA LEU A 383 6.22 -8.02 -20.30
C LEU A 383 6.96 -7.67 -21.61
N LEU A 384 6.99 -6.39 -21.96
CA LEU A 384 7.68 -5.91 -23.14
C LEU A 384 9.21 -5.96 -22.97
N ALA A 385 9.72 -5.68 -21.77
CA ALA A 385 11.12 -5.87 -21.40
C ALA A 385 11.56 -7.35 -21.35
N ALA A 386 10.60 -8.25 -21.12
CA ALA A 386 10.76 -9.70 -21.12
C ALA A 386 10.73 -10.33 -22.53
N ASP A 387 10.59 -9.51 -23.59
CA ASP A 387 10.51 -9.94 -24.99
C ASP A 387 9.38 -10.96 -25.28
N VAL A 388 8.23 -10.78 -24.62
CA VAL A 388 7.04 -11.62 -24.87
C VAL A 388 6.58 -11.51 -26.33
N LEU A 389 6.78 -10.37 -26.99
CA LEU A 389 6.45 -10.18 -28.39
C LEU A 389 7.34 -11.03 -29.31
N GLY A 390 8.65 -11.10 -29.05
CA GLY A 390 9.57 -11.98 -29.77
C GLY A 390 9.15 -13.45 -29.62
N MET A 391 8.75 -13.85 -28.42
CA MET A 391 8.25 -15.20 -28.15
C MET A 391 6.98 -15.53 -28.95
N LEU A 392 5.99 -14.64 -28.93
CA LEU A 392 4.75 -14.82 -29.71
C LEU A 392 5.02 -14.89 -31.21
N ARG A 393 5.92 -14.03 -31.73
CA ARG A 393 6.34 -14.07 -33.14
C ARG A 393 7.02 -15.41 -33.48
N GLY A 394 7.85 -15.92 -32.58
CA GLY A 394 8.51 -17.23 -32.74
C GLY A 394 7.50 -18.38 -32.83
N MET A 395 6.46 -18.38 -32.00
CA MET A 395 5.41 -19.42 -32.04
C MET A 395 4.53 -19.35 -33.29
N MET A 396 4.36 -18.17 -33.89
CA MET A 396 3.56 -18.01 -35.12
C MET A 396 4.36 -18.34 -36.39
N ALA A 397 5.69 -18.33 -36.31
CA ALA A 397 6.58 -18.57 -37.44
C ALA A 397 7.05 -20.04 -37.56
N GLY A 398 6.83 -20.86 -36.54
CA GLY A 398 7.02 -22.32 -36.55
C GLY A 398 5.69 -23.04 -36.70
#